data_AF-A0A924H397-F1
#
_entry.id   AF-A0A924H397-F1
#
_cell.length_a   1.000
_cell.length_b   1.000
_cell.length_c   1.000
_cell.angle_alpha   90.00
_cell.angle_beta   90.00
_cell.angle_gamma   90.00
#
_symmetry.space_group_name_H-M   'P 1'
#
loop_
_entity.id
_entity.type
_entity.pdbx_description
1 polymer ?
#
loop_
_entity_poly.entity_id
_entity_poly.type
_entity_poly.pdbx_seq_one_letter_code
_entity_poly.pdbx_strand_id
1 'polypeptide(L)'
;MSKHIDETAIERARLLVAAVADIAPPDHPKALDAGAAGLPYRRLHREYMAELEDSVGEAQAWWDGLIDHGMKRNRTSRERAERDALAEAPIGPAMHGRVLAAVRRFWLRCDALNRKRPVAERVPPEQFVLGWLIDAQSAHVAVLGRYTYFPVGLDADGNWV
;
A
#
# COMPACT_ATOMS: atom_id res chain seq x y z
N MET A 1 -18.75 11.19 -10.35
CA MET A 1 -18.30 9.81 -10.08
C MET A 1 -18.54 9.51 -8.62
N SER A 2 -19.43 8.57 -8.31
CA SER A 2 -19.74 8.18 -6.93
C SER A 2 -18.51 7.54 -6.29
N LYS A 3 -18.07 8.08 -5.14
CA LYS A 3 -16.91 7.62 -4.37
C LYS A 3 -17.28 6.35 -3.58
N HIS A 4 -17.69 5.29 -4.25
CA HIS A 4 -17.73 3.97 -3.62
C HIS A 4 -16.43 3.26 -3.94
N ILE A 5 -15.58 3.13 -2.93
CA ILE A 5 -14.47 2.19 -2.98
C ILE A 5 -15.11 0.80 -3.03
N ASP A 6 -14.66 -0.03 -3.97
CA ASP A 6 -15.07 -1.42 -4.11
C ASP A 6 -14.92 -2.14 -2.75
N GLU A 7 -16.04 -2.62 -2.18
CA GLU A 7 -16.06 -3.34 -0.90
C GLU A 7 -15.09 -4.52 -0.91
N THR A 8 -14.89 -5.14 -2.07
CA THR A 8 -13.91 -6.22 -2.28
C THR A 8 -12.48 -5.74 -2.12
N ALA A 9 -12.16 -4.52 -2.55
CA ALA A 9 -10.83 -3.93 -2.36
C ALA A 9 -10.56 -3.61 -0.89
N ILE A 10 -11.56 -3.12 -0.16
CA ILE A 10 -11.44 -2.89 1.29
C ILE A 10 -11.20 -4.21 2.01
N GLU A 11 -11.96 -5.25 1.67
CA GLU A 11 -11.81 -6.57 2.30
C GLU A 11 -10.43 -7.18 2.04
N ARG A 12 -9.95 -7.16 0.79
CA ARG A 12 -8.58 -7.59 0.47
C ARG A 12 -7.53 -6.81 1.27
N ALA A 13 -7.69 -5.49 1.38
CA ALA A 13 -6.76 -4.66 2.13
C ALA A 13 -6.75 -5.00 3.62
N ARG A 14 -7.92 -5.29 4.23
CA ARG A 14 -8.01 -5.75 5.63
C ARG A 14 -7.32 -7.09 5.83
N LEU A 15 -7.54 -8.04 4.94
CA LEU A 15 -6.88 -9.35 4.97
C LEU A 15 -5.36 -9.21 4.86
N LEU A 16 -4.89 -8.32 3.97
CA LEU A 16 -3.47 -8.04 3.81
C LEU A 16 -2.83 -7.45 5.09
N VAL A 17 -3.52 -6.51 5.74
CA VAL A 17 -3.08 -5.96 7.04
C VAL A 17 -3.02 -7.05 8.11
N ALA A 18 -4.04 -7.93 8.18
CA ALA A 18 -4.09 -9.01 9.16
C ALA A 18 -3.00 -10.06 8.94
N ALA A 19 -2.64 -10.37 7.69
CA ALA A 19 -1.65 -11.39 7.33
C ALA A 19 -0.23 -11.10 7.87
N VAL A 20 0.07 -9.87 8.26
CA VAL A 20 1.37 -9.52 8.86
C VAL A 20 1.59 -10.25 10.18
N ALA A 21 0.52 -10.57 10.92
CA ALA A 21 0.60 -11.33 12.16
C ALA A 21 1.22 -12.73 11.98
N ASP A 22 1.17 -13.30 10.77
CA ASP A 22 1.75 -14.61 10.46
C ASP A 22 3.28 -14.60 10.45
N ILE A 23 3.88 -13.42 10.23
CA ILE A 23 5.34 -13.23 10.10
C ILE A 23 5.91 -12.22 11.08
N ALA A 24 5.06 -11.52 11.85
CA ALA A 24 5.48 -10.44 12.72
C ALA A 24 6.49 -10.89 13.80
N PRO A 25 7.53 -10.09 14.09
CA PRO A 25 8.47 -10.40 15.16
C PRO A 25 7.79 -10.37 16.55
N PRO A 26 8.36 -11.03 17.58
CA PRO A 26 7.72 -11.14 18.90
C PRO A 26 7.38 -9.81 19.60
N ASP A 27 8.06 -8.71 19.26
CA ASP A 27 7.82 -7.38 19.82
C ASP A 27 7.04 -6.44 18.88
N HIS A 28 6.37 -7.01 17.87
CA HIS A 28 5.57 -6.26 16.91
C HIS A 28 4.49 -5.44 17.63
N PRO A 29 4.32 -4.15 17.27
CA PRO A 29 3.38 -3.28 17.97
C PRO A 29 1.94 -3.78 17.86
N LYS A 30 1.10 -3.38 18.82
CA LYS A 30 -0.35 -3.53 18.71
C LYS A 30 -0.92 -2.37 17.89
N ALA A 31 -2.03 -2.63 17.19
CA ALA A 31 -2.71 -1.61 16.39
C ALA A 31 -3.04 -0.37 17.23
N LEU A 32 -2.71 0.80 16.67
CA LEU A 32 -3.05 2.11 17.20
C LEU A 32 -3.73 2.93 16.09
N ASP A 33 -4.86 3.55 16.43
CA ASP A 33 -5.56 4.44 15.52
C ASP A 33 -4.72 5.67 15.18
N ALA A 34 -4.87 6.19 13.96
CA ALA A 34 -4.14 7.38 13.49
C ALA A 34 -4.32 8.60 14.42
N GLY A 35 -5.51 8.75 15.02
CA GLY A 35 -5.81 9.83 15.96
C GLY A 35 -5.07 9.70 17.29
N ALA A 36 -4.88 8.47 17.76
CA ALA A 36 -4.16 8.15 19.00
C ALA A 36 -2.63 8.18 18.82
N ALA A 37 -2.15 8.04 17.59
CA ALA A 37 -0.72 8.05 17.29
C ALA A 37 -0.07 9.41 17.62
N GLY A 38 1.15 9.35 18.18
CA GLY A 38 1.93 10.52 18.52
C GLY A 38 2.25 11.44 17.33
N LEU A 39 2.54 12.71 17.62
CA LEU A 39 2.85 13.74 16.61
C LEU A 39 3.88 13.31 15.55
N PRO A 40 4.97 12.57 15.90
CA PRO A 40 5.95 12.07 14.93
C PRO A 40 5.34 11.14 13.87
N TYR A 41 4.47 10.20 14.24
CA TYR A 41 3.83 9.30 13.28
C TYR A 41 2.86 10.06 12.37
N ARG A 42 2.07 10.99 12.93
CA ARG A 42 1.15 11.80 12.11
C ARG A 42 1.89 12.67 11.10
N ARG A 43 3.07 13.20 11.47
CA ARG A 43 3.93 13.91 10.52
C ARG A 43 4.47 12.99 9.44
N LEU A 44 4.99 11.83 9.82
CA LEU A 44 5.50 10.82 8.88
C LEU A 44 4.39 10.35 7.93
N HIS A 45 3.16 10.19 8.42
CA HIS A 45 2.01 9.78 7.61
C HIS A 45 1.60 10.86 6.60
N ARG A 46 1.70 12.15 6.93
CA ARG A 46 1.50 13.21 5.94
C ARG A 46 2.53 13.17 4.82
N GLU A 47 3.80 12.90 5.15
CA GLU A 47 4.85 12.71 4.15
C GLU A 47 4.56 11.47 3.28
N TYR A 48 4.09 10.39 3.90
CA TYR A 48 3.67 9.18 3.18
C TYR A 48 2.53 9.48 2.21
N MET A 49 1.47 10.15 2.66
CA MET A 49 0.34 10.49 1.81
C MET A 49 0.73 11.35 0.61
N ALA A 50 1.64 12.31 0.79
CA ALA A 50 2.12 13.14 -0.31
C ALA A 50 2.93 12.32 -1.34
N GLU A 51 3.82 11.43 -0.90
CA GLU A 51 4.58 10.56 -1.80
C GLU A 51 3.69 9.49 -2.46
N LEU A 52 2.71 8.96 -1.72
CA LEU A 52 1.78 7.96 -2.21
C LEU A 52 0.90 8.54 -3.32
N GLU A 53 0.31 9.72 -3.11
CA GLU A 53 -0.52 10.41 -4.13
C GLU A 53 0.26 10.61 -5.44
N ASP A 54 1.49 11.14 -5.35
CA ASP A 54 2.35 11.35 -6.52
C ASP A 54 2.70 10.03 -7.22
N SER A 55 3.10 9.01 -6.45
CA SER A 55 3.48 7.70 -7.00
C SER A 55 2.32 6.94 -7.63
N VAL A 56 1.11 7.05 -7.05
CA VAL A 56 -0.12 6.43 -7.58
C VAL A 56 -0.62 7.19 -8.80
N GLY A 57 -0.51 8.51 -8.83
CA GLY A 57 -0.81 9.31 -10.02
C GLY A 57 0.04 8.89 -11.22
N GLU A 58 1.36 8.75 -11.04
CA GLU A 58 2.26 8.26 -12.09
C GLU A 58 1.94 6.81 -12.50
N ALA A 59 1.69 5.94 -11.52
CA ALA A 59 1.34 4.54 -11.78
C ALA A 59 0.03 4.39 -12.56
N GLN A 60 -0.96 5.24 -12.29
CA GLN A 60 -2.21 5.25 -13.03
C GLN A 60 -2.00 5.72 -14.48
N ALA A 61 -1.21 6.77 -14.69
CA ALA A 61 -0.89 7.24 -16.04
C ALA A 61 -0.11 6.20 -16.85
N TRP A 62 0.83 5.50 -16.21
CA TRP A 62 1.54 4.37 -16.82
C TRP A 62 0.57 3.24 -17.21
N TRP A 63 -0.33 2.87 -16.30
CA TRP A 63 -1.31 1.81 -16.53
C TRP A 63 -2.29 2.14 -17.67
N ASP A 64 -2.79 3.38 -17.70
CA ASP A 64 -3.66 3.85 -18.78
C ASP A 64 -2.90 3.83 -20.12
N GLY A 65 -1.61 4.17 -20.10
CA GLY A 65 -0.73 4.05 -21.26
C GLY A 65 -0.60 2.61 -21.79
N LEU A 66 -0.51 1.61 -20.91
CA LEU A 66 -0.49 0.19 -21.32
C LEU A 66 -1.79 -0.22 -22.01
N ILE A 67 -2.94 0.17 -21.43
CA ILE A 67 -4.26 -0.11 -22.01
C ILE A 67 -4.40 0.56 -23.37
N ASP A 68 -4.03 1.84 -23.47
CA ASP A 68 -4.08 2.60 -24.73
C ASP A 68 -3.19 1.99 -25.81
N HIS A 69 -2.01 1.50 -25.44
CA HIS A 69 -1.11 0.82 -26.36
C HIS A 69 -1.70 -0.51 -26.85
N GLY A 70 -2.32 -1.28 -25.95
CA GLY A 70 -3.06 -2.50 -26.28
C GLY A 70 -4.23 -2.23 -27.24
N MET A 71 -5.01 -1.17 -26.96
CA MET A 71 -6.11 -0.72 -27.82
C MET A 71 -5.64 -0.39 -29.23
N LYS A 72 -4.52 0.32 -29.37
CA LYS A 72 -3.93 0.68 -30.68
C LYS A 72 -3.40 -0.54 -31.45
N ARG A 73 -2.78 -1.49 -30.75
CA ARG A 73 -2.14 -2.67 -31.36
C ARG A 73 -3.14 -3.69 -31.88
N ASN A 74 -4.21 -3.93 -31.13
CA ASN A 74 -5.11 -5.05 -31.40
C ASN A 74 -6.44 -4.65 -32.06
N ARG A 75 -6.78 -3.36 -32.17
CA ARG A 75 -8.10 -2.85 -32.64
C ARG A 75 -9.31 -3.52 -31.95
N THR A 76 -9.09 -4.16 -30.81
CA THR A 76 -10.09 -4.92 -30.05
C THR A 76 -10.70 -4.07 -28.93
N SER A 77 -11.68 -4.64 -28.23
CA SER A 77 -12.37 -4.01 -27.10
C SER A 77 -11.43 -3.68 -25.94
N ARG A 78 -11.77 -2.63 -25.19
CA ARG A 78 -11.05 -2.20 -23.96
C ARG A 78 -10.82 -3.33 -22.97
N GLU A 79 -11.81 -4.21 -22.81
CA GLU A 79 -11.72 -5.38 -21.94
C GLU A 79 -10.56 -6.32 -22.34
N ARG A 80 -10.29 -6.49 -23.64
CA ARG A 80 -9.15 -7.30 -24.10
C ARG A 80 -7.83 -6.61 -23.78
N ALA A 81 -7.72 -5.31 -24.04
CA ALA A 81 -6.52 -4.53 -23.73
C ALA A 81 -6.22 -4.54 -22.22
N GLU A 82 -7.24 -4.43 -21.37
CA GLU A 82 -7.10 -4.56 -19.91
C GLU A 82 -6.63 -5.96 -19.49
N ARG A 83 -7.17 -7.03 -20.09
CA ARG A 83 -6.70 -8.40 -19.81
C ARG A 83 -5.25 -8.62 -20.22
N ASP A 84 -4.87 -8.13 -21.40
CA ASP A 84 -3.49 -8.26 -21.88
C ASP A 84 -2.53 -7.43 -20.98
N ALA A 85 -2.93 -6.22 -20.57
CA ALA A 85 -2.17 -5.41 -19.61
C ALA A 85 -2.05 -6.10 -18.24
N LEU A 86 -3.11 -6.76 -17.75
CA LEU A 86 -3.05 -7.54 -16.51
C LEU A 86 -2.17 -8.79 -16.65
N ALA A 87 -1.99 -9.35 -17.84
CA ALA A 87 -1.06 -10.46 -18.04
C ALA A 87 0.41 -9.99 -17.89
N GLU A 88 0.72 -8.76 -18.28
CA GLU A 88 2.04 -8.15 -18.10
C GLU A 88 2.22 -7.57 -16.69
N ALA A 89 1.14 -7.02 -16.12
CA ALA A 89 1.13 -6.40 -14.81
C ALA A 89 -0.05 -6.87 -13.93
N PRO A 90 0.08 -8.05 -13.27
CA PRO A 90 -1.04 -8.74 -12.60
C PRO A 90 -1.77 -7.98 -11.50
N ILE A 91 -1.12 -7.02 -10.84
CA ILE A 91 -1.75 -6.18 -9.81
C ILE A 91 -1.91 -4.71 -10.26
N GLY A 92 -1.82 -4.48 -11.57
CA GLY A 92 -2.07 -3.19 -12.21
C GLY A 92 -1.12 -2.09 -11.71
N PRO A 93 -1.63 -0.87 -11.44
CA PRO A 93 -0.81 0.25 -10.95
C PRO A 93 0.01 -0.06 -9.70
N ALA A 94 -0.42 -1.02 -8.87
CA ALA A 94 0.32 -1.40 -7.67
C ALA A 94 1.69 -2.04 -7.98
N MET A 95 1.91 -2.59 -9.19
CA MET A 95 3.24 -3.08 -9.59
C MET A 95 4.25 -1.98 -9.87
N HIS A 96 3.79 -0.73 -10.00
CA HIS A 96 4.66 0.35 -10.40
C HIS A 96 5.75 0.59 -9.34
N GLY A 97 7.01 0.65 -9.78
CA GLY A 97 8.17 0.69 -8.89
C GLY A 97 8.14 1.86 -7.89
N ARG A 98 7.56 3.01 -8.26
CA ARG A 98 7.40 4.15 -7.34
C ARG A 98 6.42 3.86 -6.20
N VAL A 99 5.34 3.13 -6.46
CA VAL A 99 4.34 2.77 -5.44
C VAL A 99 4.94 1.75 -4.47
N LEU A 100 5.62 0.73 -5.00
CA LEU A 100 6.35 -0.27 -4.20
C LEU A 100 7.40 0.40 -3.31
N ALA A 101 8.20 1.31 -3.89
CA ALA A 101 9.24 2.03 -3.18
C ALA A 101 8.68 2.95 -2.08
N ALA A 102 7.58 3.65 -2.32
CA ALA A 102 6.93 4.50 -1.33
C ALA A 102 6.45 3.66 -0.12
N VAL A 103 5.71 2.58 -0.37
CA VAL A 103 5.22 1.68 0.69
C VAL A 103 6.37 1.10 1.50
N ARG A 104 7.40 0.53 0.85
CA ARG A 104 8.58 -0.02 1.54
C ARG A 104 9.32 1.04 2.35
N ARG A 105 9.58 2.21 1.78
CA ARG A 105 10.29 3.30 2.45
C ARG A 105 9.56 3.72 3.72
N PHE A 106 8.26 3.94 3.64
CA PHE A 106 7.50 4.43 4.79
C PHE A 106 7.22 3.36 5.83
N TRP A 107 7.12 2.09 5.43
CA TRP A 107 7.17 0.96 6.37
C TRP A 107 8.44 1.00 7.20
N LEU A 108 9.62 1.04 6.56
CA LEU A 108 10.91 1.02 7.24
C LEU A 108 11.14 2.30 8.07
N ARG A 109 10.66 3.46 7.62
CA ARG A 109 10.71 4.70 8.40
C ARG A 109 9.81 4.64 9.65
N CYS A 110 8.64 3.99 9.55
CA CYS A 110 7.75 3.75 10.69
C CYS A 110 8.43 2.83 11.70
N ASP A 111 9.00 1.72 11.23
CA ASP A 111 9.74 0.80 12.08
C ASP A 111 10.96 1.47 12.77
N ALA A 112 11.76 2.23 12.03
CA ALA A 112 12.88 2.98 12.58
C ALA A 112 12.43 4.03 13.63
N LEU A 113 11.20 4.56 13.50
CA LEU A 113 10.61 5.44 14.49
C LEU A 113 10.15 4.64 15.73
N ASN A 114 9.54 3.47 15.56
CA ASN A 114 9.13 2.57 16.66
C ASN A 114 10.30 2.17 17.56
N ARG A 115 11.48 1.87 16.98
CA ARG A 115 12.69 1.48 17.74
C ARG A 115 13.16 2.55 18.72
N LYS A 116 12.76 3.81 18.53
CA LYS A 116 13.12 4.96 19.39
C LYS A 116 12.02 5.32 20.39
N ARG A 117 10.98 4.49 20.52
CA ARG A 117 9.77 4.81 21.29
C ARG A 117 9.42 3.70 22.29
N PRO A 118 8.78 4.06 23.42
CA PRO A 118 8.18 3.08 24.33
C PRO A 118 7.18 2.19 23.59
N VAL A 119 7.08 0.92 23.98
CA VAL A 119 6.20 -0.08 23.33
C VAL A 119 4.75 0.40 23.20
N ALA A 120 4.22 1.08 24.22
CA ALA A 120 2.86 1.62 24.23
C ALA A 120 2.59 2.73 23.20
N GLU A 121 3.63 3.34 22.63
CA GLU A 121 3.55 4.40 21.63
C GLU A 121 3.89 3.92 20.21
N ARG A 122 4.23 2.64 20.03
CA ARG A 122 4.64 2.10 18.72
C ARG A 122 3.42 1.85 17.84
N VAL A 123 3.56 2.15 16.55
CA VAL A 123 2.51 1.95 15.54
C VAL A 123 2.94 0.81 14.62
N PRO A 124 2.10 -0.22 14.37
CA PRO A 124 2.45 -1.27 13.43
C PRO A 124 2.63 -0.69 12.01
N PRO A 125 3.73 -0.98 11.30
CA PRO A 125 3.96 -0.43 9.96
C PRO A 125 2.83 -0.71 8.96
N GLU A 126 2.18 -1.87 9.00
CA GLU A 126 1.05 -2.25 8.15
C GLU A 126 -0.21 -1.43 8.43
N GLN A 127 -0.46 -1.11 9.70
CA GLN A 127 -1.52 -0.20 10.10
C GLN A 127 -1.20 1.21 9.60
N PHE A 128 0.06 1.63 9.72
CA PHE A 128 0.53 2.92 9.24
C PHE A 128 0.38 3.08 7.71
N VAL A 129 0.77 2.08 6.91
CA VAL A 129 0.77 2.22 5.43
C VAL A 129 -0.57 1.90 4.77
N LEU A 130 -1.42 1.06 5.39
CA LEU A 130 -2.67 0.61 4.77
C LEU A 130 -3.87 0.66 5.72
N GLY A 131 -3.71 0.24 6.98
CA GLY A 131 -4.80 0.28 7.97
C GLY A 131 -5.46 1.66 8.10
N TRP A 132 -4.65 2.70 8.26
CA TRP A 132 -5.14 4.08 8.38
C TRP A 132 -5.78 4.60 7.09
N LEU A 133 -5.41 4.04 5.93
CA LEU A 133 -6.07 4.36 4.65
C LEU A 133 -7.46 3.74 4.57
N ILE A 134 -7.62 2.53 5.12
CA ILE A 134 -8.92 1.85 5.23
C ILE A 134 -9.85 2.66 6.12
N ASP A 135 -9.37 3.06 7.31
CA ASP A 135 -10.17 3.84 8.27
C ASP A 135 -10.60 5.20 7.70
N ALA A 136 -9.70 5.83 6.96
CA ALA A 136 -9.96 7.12 6.29
C ALA A 136 -10.78 6.99 4.99
N GLN A 137 -11.15 5.77 4.57
CA GLN A 137 -11.79 5.50 3.28
C GLN A 137 -11.06 6.17 2.10
N SER A 138 -9.73 6.03 2.09
CA SER A 138 -8.87 6.60 1.06
C SER A 138 -9.02 5.85 -0.26
N ALA A 139 -9.13 6.56 -1.38
CA ALA A 139 -9.19 5.95 -2.72
C ALA A 139 -7.95 5.09 -3.05
N HIS A 140 -6.81 5.36 -2.41
CA HIS A 140 -5.57 4.60 -2.55
C HIS A 140 -5.70 3.14 -2.12
N VAL A 141 -6.71 2.79 -1.30
CA VAL A 141 -7.01 1.40 -0.91
C VAL A 141 -7.30 0.53 -2.14
N ALA A 142 -7.92 1.10 -3.19
CA ALA A 142 -8.21 0.36 -4.43
C ALA A 142 -6.93 -0.06 -5.19
N VAL A 143 -5.83 0.68 -5.02
CA VAL A 143 -4.53 0.36 -5.61
C VAL A 143 -3.77 -0.58 -4.70
N LEU A 144 -3.52 -0.19 -3.45
CA LEU A 144 -2.68 -0.98 -2.53
C LEU A 144 -3.33 -2.30 -2.11
N GLY A 145 -4.67 -2.36 -2.04
CA GLY A 145 -5.42 -3.60 -1.77
C GLY A 145 -5.36 -4.65 -2.89
N ARG A 146 -4.60 -4.40 -3.96
CA ARG A 146 -4.25 -5.41 -4.96
C ARG A 146 -2.98 -6.18 -4.64
N TYR A 147 -2.18 -5.75 -3.67
CA TYR A 147 -1.03 -6.52 -3.22
C TYR A 147 -1.46 -7.88 -2.69
N THR A 148 -0.69 -8.90 -3.05
CA THR A 148 -0.80 -10.25 -2.45
C THR A 148 0.06 -10.39 -1.19
N TYR A 149 1.07 -9.53 -1.06
CA TYR A 149 1.94 -9.38 0.12
C TYR A 149 2.52 -7.96 0.14
N PHE A 150 2.92 -7.47 1.32
CA PHE A 150 3.60 -6.17 1.41
C PHE A 150 5.03 -6.25 0.84
N PRO A 151 5.55 -5.23 0.14
CA PRO A 151 6.86 -5.26 -0.51
C PRO A 151 8.05 -5.07 0.46
N VAL A 152 8.06 -5.85 1.53
CA VAL A 152 8.99 -5.80 2.68
C VAL A 152 9.23 -7.24 3.17
N GLY A 153 10.43 -7.50 3.67
CA GLY A 153 10.77 -8.80 4.26
C GLY A 153 11.40 -8.66 5.64
N LEU A 154 11.83 -9.79 6.19
CA LEU A 154 12.64 -9.86 7.41
C LEU A 154 14.05 -10.33 7.07
N ASP A 155 15.05 -9.80 7.76
CA ASP A 155 16.40 -10.35 7.75
C ASP A 155 16.53 -11.57 8.67
N ALA A 156 17.73 -12.15 8.75
CA ALA A 156 18.01 -13.32 9.58
C ALA A 156 17.83 -13.08 11.09
N ASP A 157 17.85 -11.81 11.52
CA ASP A 157 17.70 -11.40 12.92
C ASP A 157 16.25 -11.00 13.25
N GLY A 158 15.33 -11.10 12.27
CA GLY A 158 13.93 -10.72 12.44
C GLY A 158 13.65 -9.22 12.36
N ASN A 159 14.56 -8.44 11.76
CA ASN A 159 14.30 -7.03 11.49
C ASN A 159 13.67 -6.83 10.11
N TRP A 160 12.75 -5.88 10.00
CA TRP A 160 12.21 -5.45 8.71
C TRP A 160 13.30 -4.89 7.78
N VAL A 161 13.35 -5.39 6.54
CA VAL A 161 14.28 -4.96 5.48
C VAL A 161 13.62 -4.71 4.14
#